data_AF-A0A430BDU9-F1
#
_entry.id   AF-A0A430BDU9-F1
#
_cell.length_a   1.000
_cell.length_b   1.000
_cell.length_c   1.000
_cell.angle_alpha   90.00
_cell.angle_beta   90.00
_cell.angle_gamma   90.00
#
_symmetry.space_group_name_H-M   'P 1'
#
loop_
_entity.id
_entity.type
_entity.pdbx_description
1 polymer ?
#
loop_
_entity_poly.entity_id
_entity_poly.type
_entity_poly.pdbx_seq_one_letter_code
_entity_poly.pdbx_strand_id
1 'polypeptide(L)'
;MDVSTTPIAERIARVLAGERLSANAQGEEESAGAHVDAVWREHLPEALAVLRTLREPDRAMADAGDVAIWEKMVRAAIEGSKPQTVVL
;
A
#
# COMPACT_ATOMS: atom_id res chain seq x y z
N MET A 1 -10.87 16.88 2.77
CA MET A 1 -10.04 15.86 2.09
C MET A 1 -10.92 14.65 1.89
N ASP A 2 -10.92 14.09 0.69
CA ASP A 2 -11.72 12.90 0.38
C ASP A 2 -11.03 11.64 0.93
N VAL A 3 -11.83 10.71 1.45
CA VAL A 3 -11.35 9.43 1.97
C VAL A 3 -11.51 8.37 0.88
N SER A 4 -10.40 7.76 0.48
CA SER A 4 -10.40 6.65 -0.47
C SER A 4 -11.19 5.47 0.08
N THR A 5 -12.06 4.88 -0.74
CA THR A 5 -12.77 3.63 -0.43
C THR A 5 -11.90 2.39 -0.67
N THR A 6 -10.77 2.53 -1.37
CA THR A 6 -9.80 1.46 -1.59
C THR A 6 -8.78 1.42 -0.44
N PRO A 7 -8.52 0.23 0.15
CA PRO A 7 -7.49 0.06 1.19
C PRO A 7 -6.12 0.55 0.72
N ILE A 8 -5.35 1.18 1.62
CA ILE A 8 -4.04 1.74 1.26
C ILE A 8 -3.03 0.66 0.83
N ALA A 9 -3.08 -0.55 1.39
CA ALA A 9 -2.19 -1.63 0.95
C ALA A 9 -2.48 -2.08 -0.48
N GLU A 10 -3.75 -2.16 -0.89
CA GLU A 10 -4.11 -2.40 -2.29
C GLU A 10 -3.55 -1.29 -3.19
N ARG A 11 -3.68 -0.03 -2.77
CA ARG A 11 -3.16 1.11 -3.55
C ARG A 11 -1.63 1.05 -3.70
N ILE A 12 -0.90 0.72 -2.64
CA ILE A 12 0.56 0.54 -2.70
C ILE A 12 0.91 -0.67 -3.60
N ALA A 13 0.22 -1.79 -3.44
CA ALA A 13 0.46 -2.99 -4.22
C ALA A 13 0.20 -2.77 -5.73
N ARG A 14 -0.84 -2.01 -6.08
CA ARG A 14 -1.11 -1.58 -7.47
C ARG A 14 -0.02 -0.66 -8.02
N VAL A 15 0.55 0.22 -7.19
CA VAL A 15 1.71 1.04 -7.58
C VAL A 15 2.92 0.16 -7.86
N LEU A 16 3.22 -0.81 -6.99
CA LEU A 16 4.33 -1.75 -7.18
C LEU A 16 4.15 -2.63 -8.42
N ALA A 17 2.94 -3.12 -8.68
CA ALA A 17 2.60 -3.86 -9.89
C ALA A 17 2.81 -2.99 -11.14
N GLY A 18 2.28 -1.76 -11.12
CA GLY A 18 2.38 -0.83 -12.24
C GLY A 18 3.82 -0.43 -12.54
N GLU A 19 4.65 -0.25 -11.51
CA GLU A 19 6.07 0.09 -11.67
C GLU A 19 6.85 -0.99 -12.43
N ARG A 20 6.56 -2.27 -12.15
CA ARG A 20 7.18 -3.42 -12.80
C ARG A 20 6.67 -3.71 -14.20
N LEU A 21 5.40 -3.43 -14.48
CA LEU A 21 4.75 -3.81 -15.74
C LEU A 21 4.78 -2.68 -16.79
N SER A 22 4.58 -1.43 -16.37
CA SER A 22 4.36 -0.30 -17.27
C SER A 22 5.65 0.18 -17.94
N ALA A 23 5.59 0.39 -19.26
CA ALA A 23 6.62 1.08 -20.04
C ALA A 23 6.85 2.54 -19.60
N ASN A 24 5.89 3.14 -18.89
CA ASN A 24 6.06 4.47 -18.30
C ASN A 24 6.86 4.45 -16.98
N ALA A 25 7.26 3.26 -16.51
CA ALA A 25 8.05 3.04 -15.31
C ALA A 25 9.28 2.16 -15.63
N GLN A 26 9.38 0.96 -15.06
CA GLN A 26 10.50 0.04 -15.30
C GLN A 26 10.11 -1.20 -16.12
N GLY A 27 8.85 -1.32 -16.52
CA GLY A 27 8.37 -2.42 -17.34
C GLY A 27 8.39 -2.12 -18.83
N GLU A 28 7.65 -2.92 -19.60
CA GLU A 28 7.64 -2.86 -21.06
C GLU A 28 6.23 -2.73 -21.66
N GLU A 29 5.18 -2.80 -20.84
CA GLU A 29 3.81 -2.75 -21.32
C GLU A 29 3.35 -1.31 -21.53
N GLU A 30 2.98 -0.96 -22.76
CA GLU A 30 2.42 0.37 -23.09
C GLU A 30 1.10 0.64 -22.33
N SER A 31 0.34 -0.41 -22.00
CA SER A 31 -0.92 -0.33 -21.26
C SER A 31 -1.06 -1.46 -20.24
N ALA A 32 -0.51 -1.25 -19.04
CA ALA A 32 -0.44 -2.25 -17.98
C ALA A 32 -1.70 -2.42 -17.11
N GLY A 33 -2.76 -1.63 -17.31
CA GLY A 33 -3.90 -1.55 -16.37
C GLY A 33 -4.57 -2.90 -16.08
N ALA A 34 -4.86 -3.67 -17.11
CA ALA A 34 -5.51 -4.98 -16.97
C ALA A 34 -4.61 -5.99 -16.24
N HIS A 35 -3.30 -5.98 -16.51
CA HIS A 35 -2.36 -6.86 -15.83
C HIS A 35 -2.13 -6.43 -14.37
N VAL A 36 -2.07 -5.13 -14.08
CA VAL A 36 -2.05 -4.61 -12.71
C VAL A 36 -3.27 -5.11 -11.92
N ASP A 37 -4.47 -5.02 -12.49
CA ASP A 37 -5.69 -5.56 -11.86
C ASP A 37 -5.61 -7.06 -11.56
N ALA A 38 -4.93 -7.82 -12.43
CA ALA A 38 -4.74 -9.26 -12.26
C ALA A 38 -3.71 -9.62 -11.18
N VAL A 39 -2.57 -8.92 -11.13
CA VAL A 39 -1.42 -9.36 -10.31
C VAL A 39 -1.18 -8.55 -9.03
N TRP A 40 -1.86 -7.42 -8.81
CA TRP A 40 -1.55 -6.55 -7.66
C TRP A 40 -1.57 -7.28 -6.31
N ARG A 41 -2.42 -8.30 -6.14
CA ARG A 41 -2.51 -9.07 -4.88
C ARG A 41 -1.21 -9.78 -4.54
N GLU A 42 -0.41 -10.14 -5.54
CA GLU A 42 0.90 -10.76 -5.38
C GLU A 42 1.90 -9.81 -4.72
N HIS A 43 1.67 -8.49 -4.82
CA HIS A 43 2.49 -7.44 -4.21
C HIS A 43 1.99 -6.96 -2.85
N LEU A 44 0.95 -7.60 -2.29
CA LEU A 44 0.49 -7.30 -0.92
C LEU A 44 1.57 -7.49 0.16
N PRO A 45 2.42 -8.54 0.11
CA PRO A 45 3.51 -8.70 1.07
C PRO A 45 4.48 -7.51 1.09
N GLU A 46 4.85 -6.98 -0.08
CA GLU A 46 5.71 -5.80 -0.22
C GLU A 46 5.00 -4.53 0.23
N ALA A 47 3.71 -4.36 -0.11
CA ALA A 47 2.92 -3.25 0.40
C ALA A 47 2.84 -3.24 1.94
N LEU A 48 2.69 -4.41 2.57
CA LEU A 48 2.74 -4.57 4.01
C LEU A 48 4.12 -4.26 4.59
N ALA A 49 5.21 -4.58 3.88
CA ALA A 49 6.55 -4.22 4.29
C ALA A 49 6.73 -2.70 4.33
N VAL A 50 6.26 -1.98 3.29
CA VAL A 50 6.25 -0.51 3.26
C VAL A 50 5.47 0.06 4.45
N LEU A 51 4.26 -0.44 4.72
CA LEU A 51 3.46 0.02 5.86
C LEU A 51 4.14 -0.25 7.21
N ARG A 52 4.83 -1.38 7.36
CA ARG A 52 5.59 -1.68 8.58
C ARG A 52 6.74 -0.71 8.78
N THR A 53 7.44 -0.31 7.73
CA THR A 53 8.46 0.74 7.77
C THR A 53 7.84 2.08 8.17
N LEU A 54 6.70 2.43 7.58
CA LEU A 54 6.00 3.68 7.89
C LEU A 54 5.51 3.78 9.35
N ARG A 55 5.44 2.68 10.11
CA ARG A 55 5.05 2.72 11.53
C ARG A 55 6.02 3.54 12.39
N GLU A 56 7.25 3.71 11.92
CA GLU A 56 8.32 4.43 12.62
C GLU A 56 8.61 5.73 11.87
N PRO A 57 7.86 6.82 12.15
CA PRO A 57 8.08 8.10 11.48
C PRO A 57 9.47 8.65 11.81
N ASP A 58 10.08 9.36 10.86
CA ASP A 58 11.33 10.06 11.12
C ASP A 58 11.11 11.34 11.95
N ARG A 59 12.21 12.04 12.27
CA ARG A 59 12.16 13.25 13.10
C ARG A 59 11.34 14.37 12.46
N ALA A 60 11.46 14.57 11.15
CA ALA A 60 10.71 15.63 10.47
C ALA A 60 9.20 15.34 10.47
N MET A 61 8.82 14.08 10.29
CA MET A 61 7.42 13.63 10.43
C MET A 61 6.90 13.82 11.85
N ALA A 62 7.69 13.48 12.86
CA ALA A 62 7.33 13.67 14.27
C ALA A 62 7.21 15.16 14.65
N ASP A 63 8.05 16.03 14.10
CA ASP A 63 7.99 17.48 14.32
C ASP A 63 6.76 18.11 13.63
N ALA A 64 6.25 17.49 12.56
CA ALA A 64 5.12 17.98 11.78
C ALA A 64 3.73 17.60 12.35
N GLY A 65 3.65 16.64 13.29
CA GLY A 65 2.36 16.12 13.73
C GLY A 65 2.41 15.19 14.95
N ASP A 66 1.32 14.46 15.17
CA ASP A 66 1.18 13.55 16.31
C ASP A 66 1.60 12.12 15.93
N VAL A 67 2.70 11.65 16.53
CA VAL A 67 3.27 10.32 16.31
C VAL A 67 2.31 9.20 16.74
N ALA A 68 1.55 9.38 17.83
CA ALA A 68 0.63 8.36 18.31
C ALA A 68 -0.60 8.22 17.40
N ILE A 69 -1.08 9.32 16.81
CA ILE A 69 -2.13 9.28 15.79
C ILE A 69 -1.61 8.59 14.53
N TRP A 70 -0.41 8.97 14.07
CA TRP A 70 0.23 8.35 12.92
C TRP A 70 0.36 6.82 13.08
N GLU A 71 0.92 6.38 14.20
CA GLU A 71 1.08 4.95 14.50
C GLU A 71 -0.28 4.21 14.47
N LYS A 72 -1.33 4.79 15.07
CA LYS A 72 -2.68 4.21 15.04
C LYS A 72 -3.22 4.05 13.63
N MET A 73 -3.03 5.06 12.77
CA MET A 73 -3.47 5.02 11.37
C MET A 73 -2.74 3.92 10.58
N VAL A 74 -1.41 3.84 10.72
CA VAL A 74 -0.61 2.82 10.04
C VAL A 74 -0.97 1.41 10.54
N ARG A 75 -1.20 1.22 11.85
CA ARG A 75 -1.67 -0.06 12.40
C ARG A 75 -3.04 -0.46 11.86
N ALA A 76 -3.99 0.48 11.78
CA ALA A 76 -5.31 0.23 11.20
C ALA A 76 -5.20 -0.19 9.72
N ALA A 77 -4.31 0.44 8.95
CA ALA A 77 -4.02 0.06 7.58
C ALA A 77 -3.46 -1.37 7.46
N ILE A 78 -2.50 -1.75 8.31
CA ILE A 78 -1.94 -3.11 8.33
C ILE A 78 -3.01 -4.15 8.68
N GLU A 79 -3.84 -3.88 9.69
CA GLU A 79 -4.88 -4.83 10.11
C GLU A 79 -5.94 -5.02 9.03
N GLY A 80 -6.42 -3.93 8.42
CA GLY A 80 -7.40 -3.99 7.34
C GLY A 80 -6.89 -4.64 6.05
N SER A 81 -5.59 -4.93 5.96
CA SER A 81 -4.95 -5.55 4.80
C SER A 81 -4.72 -7.05 4.97
N LYS A 82 -4.99 -7.61 6.15
CA LYS A 82 -4.94 -9.07 6.34
C LYS A 82 -6.09 -9.73 5.57
N PRO A 83 -5.89 -10.93 5.00
CA PRO A 83 -6.99 -11.72 4.46
C PRO A 83 -8.06 -11.87 5.55
N GLN A 84 -9.32 -11.58 5.22
CA GLN A 84 -10.41 -11.93 6.12
C GLN A 84 -10.44 -13.45 6.20
N THR A 85 -10.00 -14.02 7.31
CA THR A 85 -10.17 -15.44 7.59
C THR A 85 -11.67 -15.68 7.69
N VAL A 86 -12.27 -16.26 6.65
CA VAL A 86 -13.64 -16.76 6.75
C VAL A 86 -13.58 -17.95 7.72
N VAL A 87 -14.07 -17.74 8.93
CA VAL A 87 -14.32 -18.84 9.86
C VAL A 87 -15.58 -19.54 9.33
N LEU A 88 -15.39 -20.75 8.79
CA LEU A 88 -16.46 -21.64 8.34
C LEU A 88 -17.14 -22.32 9.53
#